data_AF-A0A1Q6RQK9-F1
#
_entry.id   AF-A0A1Q6RQK9-F1
#
_cell.length_a   1.000
_cell.length_b   1.000
_cell.length_c   1.000
_cell.angle_alpha   90.00
_cell.angle_beta   90.00
_cell.angle_gamma   90.00
#
_symmetry.space_group_name_H-M   'P 1'
#
loop_
_entity.id
_entity.type
_entity.pdbx_description
1 polymer ?
#
loop_
_entity_poly.entity_id
_entity_poly.type
_entity_poly.pdbx_seq_one_letter_code
_entity_poly.pdbx_strand_id
1 'polypeptide(L)'
;MKLQNYGTVLATIADRDKEEALPLIRRFYRLGFNIEATAGTATFLKENGIRTHVLGKISDGSDEIPNALRQGHIAYVINTRDPGSSGRDGTKIRRIATEHNVTLFTALDTIRVLLDVLEETTLTISTIDA
;
A
#
# COMPACT_ATOMS: atom_id res chain seq x y z
N MET A 1 -12.19 2.09 -12.90
CA MET A 1 -11.06 2.32 -11.98
C MET A 1 -10.47 3.68 -12.30
N LYS A 2 -10.35 4.59 -11.34
CA LYS A 2 -9.67 5.88 -11.55
C LYS A 2 -8.21 5.72 -11.16
N LEU A 3 -7.32 5.86 -12.14
CA LEU A 3 -5.88 5.82 -11.92
C LEU A 3 -5.45 7.11 -11.21
N GLN A 4 -4.73 6.97 -10.10
CA GLN A 4 -4.08 8.06 -9.38
C GLN A 4 -2.57 7.98 -9.63
N ASN A 5 -1.96 9.10 -10.04
CA ASN A 5 -0.52 9.22 -10.27
C ASN A 5 0.24 9.79 -9.06
N TYR A 6 -0.47 10.15 -7.99
CA TYR A 6 0.08 10.55 -6.70
C TYR A 6 -0.86 10.14 -5.56
N GLY A 7 -0.39 10.28 -4.32
CA GLY A 7 -1.16 10.02 -3.11
C GLY A 7 -0.47 9.03 -2.18
N THR A 8 -1.25 8.35 -1.35
CA THR A 8 -0.73 7.38 -0.38
C THR A 8 -1.09 5.95 -0.75
N VAL A 9 -0.13 5.04 -0.63
CA VAL A 9 -0.32 3.59 -0.73
C VAL A 9 -0.35 2.99 0.66
N LEU A 10 -1.47 2.34 1.02
CA LEU A 10 -1.58 1.54 2.23
C LEU A 10 -1.19 0.08 1.94
N ALA A 11 -0.08 -0.39 2.51
CA ALA A 11 0.42 -1.75 2.35
C ALA A 11 0.18 -2.61 3.60
N THR A 12 -0.55 -3.71 3.43
CA THR A 12 -0.75 -4.75 4.44
C THR A 12 -0.47 -6.10 3.78
N ILE A 13 0.78 -6.55 3.95
CA ILE A 13 1.37 -7.66 3.18
C ILE A 13 1.63 -8.82 4.13
N ALA A 14 1.18 -10.02 3.73
CA ALA A 14 1.51 -11.28 4.39
C ALA A 14 3.02 -11.54 4.38
N ASP A 15 3.56 -12.17 5.41
CA ASP A 15 5.01 -12.31 5.56
C ASP A 15 5.68 -13.01 4.37
N ARG A 16 5.04 -14.05 3.82
CA ARG A 16 5.52 -14.77 2.64
C ARG A 16 5.59 -13.95 1.35
N ASP A 17 4.79 -12.89 1.26
CA ASP A 17 4.67 -12.07 0.04
C ASP A 17 5.56 -10.81 0.14
N LYS A 18 6.21 -10.57 1.29
CA LYS A 18 6.99 -9.35 1.56
C LYS A 18 8.17 -9.18 0.61
N GLU A 19 8.95 -10.24 0.39
CA GLU A 19 10.10 -10.22 -0.51
C GLU A 19 9.67 -9.89 -1.95
N GLU A 20 8.55 -10.45 -2.40
CA GLU A 20 8.01 -10.17 -3.72
C GLU A 20 7.40 -8.76 -3.83
N ALA A 21 6.73 -8.29 -2.77
CA ALA A 21 6.11 -6.98 -2.73
C ALA A 21 7.15 -5.84 -2.63
N LEU A 22 8.31 -6.08 -2.03
CA LEU A 22 9.34 -5.07 -1.80
C LEU A 22 9.72 -4.26 -3.05
N PRO A 23 10.12 -4.88 -4.18
CA PRO A 23 10.44 -4.14 -5.40
C PRO A 23 9.24 -3.33 -5.93
N LEU A 24 8.00 -3.81 -5.74
CA LEU A 24 6.80 -3.10 -6.18
C LEU A 24 6.51 -1.87 -5.33
N ILE A 25 6.60 -1.99 -4.00
CA ILE A 25 6.45 -0.85 -3.08
C ILE A 25 7.58 0.18 -3.31
N ARG A 26 8.79 -0.27 -3.62
CA ARG A 26 9.91 0.62 -4.00
C ARG A 26 9.59 1.45 -5.25
N ARG A 27 8.92 0.87 -6.25
CA ARG A 27 8.50 1.58 -7.46
C ARG A 27 7.48 2.67 -7.14
N PHE A 28 6.45 2.38 -6.34
CA PHE A 28 5.54 3.43 -5.82
C PHE A 28 6.29 4.54 -5.08
N TYR A 29 7.23 4.18 -4.20
CA TYR A 29 8.04 5.15 -3.46
C TYR A 29 8.88 6.04 -4.39
N ARG A 30 9.47 5.48 -5.45
CA ARG A 30 10.24 6.24 -6.46
C ARG A 30 9.37 7.17 -7.30
N LEU A 31 8.11 6.78 -7.54
CA LEU A 31 7.10 7.63 -8.17
C LEU A 31 6.60 8.76 -7.25
N GLY A 32 7.06 8.82 -5.99
CA GLY A 32 6.70 9.88 -5.04
C GLY A 32 5.44 9.61 -4.23
N PHE A 33 4.91 8.39 -4.23
CA PHE A 33 3.82 8.03 -3.33
C PHE A 33 4.30 7.98 -1.88
N ASN A 34 3.44 8.44 -0.97
CA ASN A 34 3.62 8.17 0.45
C ASN A 34 3.31 6.71 0.73
N ILE A 35 4.10 6.07 1.59
CA ILE A 35 3.90 4.66 1.94
C ILE A 35 3.44 4.59 3.40
N GLU A 36 2.25 4.05 3.60
CA GLU A 36 1.69 3.71 4.91
C GLU A 36 1.53 2.20 5.00
N ALA A 37 1.75 1.61 6.18
CA ALA A 37 1.64 0.17 6.33
C ALA A 37 1.31 -0.26 7.76
N THR A 38 0.73 -1.47 7.88
CA THR A 38 0.58 -2.11 9.19
C THR A 38 1.95 -2.43 9.79
N ALA A 39 2.07 -2.41 11.12
CA ALA A 39 3.34 -2.54 11.86
C ALA A 39 4.34 -3.54 11.27
N GLY A 40 3.95 -4.81 11.10
CA GLY A 40 4.87 -5.85 10.59
C GLY A 40 5.33 -5.64 9.14
N THR A 41 4.49 -5.04 8.29
CA THR A 41 4.87 -4.64 6.93
C THR A 41 5.76 -3.39 6.97
N ALA A 42 5.43 -2.41 7.81
CA ALA A 42 6.19 -1.17 7.93
C ALA A 42 7.62 -1.40 8.45
N THR A 43 7.81 -2.29 9.43
CA THR A 43 9.14 -2.67 9.92
C THR A 43 10.00 -3.23 8.79
N PHE A 44 9.48 -4.22 8.06
CA PHE A 44 10.17 -4.83 6.92
C PHE A 44 10.54 -3.82 5.83
N LEU A 45 9.63 -2.90 5.48
CA LEU A 45 9.90 -1.86 4.48
C LEU A 45 10.97 -0.87 4.94
N LYS A 46 10.96 -0.48 6.22
CA LYS A 46 11.95 0.43 6.81
C LYS A 46 13.35 -0.20 6.84
N GLU A 47 13.46 -1.48 7.20
CA GLU A 47 14.72 -2.23 7.17
C GLU A 47 15.32 -2.27 5.76
N ASN A 48 14.48 -2.24 4.73
CA ASN A 48 14.87 -2.17 3.32
C ASN A 48 14.95 -0.74 2.74
N GLY A 49 15.04 0.27 3.61
CA GLY A 49 15.30 1.67 3.24
C GLY A 49 14.13 2.38 2.55
N ILE A 50 12.90 1.92 2.76
CA ILE A 50 11.68 2.61 2.33
C ILE A 50 11.10 3.33 3.55
N ARG A 51 10.97 4.67 3.47
CA ARG A 51 10.32 5.44 4.53
C ARG A 51 8.84 5.09 4.53
N THR A 52 8.35 4.62 5.67
CA THR A 52 6.97 4.15 5.82
C THR A 52 6.35 4.66 7.12
N HIS A 53 5.15 5.22 7.05
CA HIS A 53 4.36 5.56 8.23
C HIS A 53 3.58 4.33 8.71
N VAL A 54 3.55 4.11 10.02
CA VAL A 54 2.92 2.93 10.62
C VAL A 54 1.49 3.27 10.98
N LEU A 55 0.53 2.48 10.53
CA LEU A 55 -0.85 2.54 11.03
C LEU A 55 -1.17 1.34 11.91
N GLY A 56 -1.86 1.59 13.03
CA GLY A 56 -2.37 0.58 13.95
C GLY A 56 -3.46 -0.28 13.30
N LYS A 57 -3.51 -1.57 13.66
CA LYS A 57 -4.55 -2.47 13.14
C LYS A 57 -5.87 -2.26 13.86
N ILE A 58 -6.95 -2.67 13.20
CA ILE A 58 -8.30 -2.70 13.79
C ILE A 58 -8.36 -3.69 14.96
N SER A 59 -7.57 -4.77 14.93
CA SER A 59 -7.44 -5.70 16.05
C SER A 59 -6.91 -5.05 17.33
N ASP A 60 -6.14 -3.97 17.19
CA ASP A 60 -5.46 -3.30 18.29
C ASP A 60 -6.36 -2.20 18.90
N GLY A 61 -7.62 -2.12 18.45
CA GLY A 61 -8.56 -1.05 18.81
C GLY A 61 -8.29 0.28 18.12
N SER A 62 -7.42 0.31 17.10
CA SER A 62 -7.10 1.53 16.35
C SER A 62 -8.12 1.82 15.24
N ASP A 63 -8.46 3.11 15.11
CA ASP A 63 -9.27 3.64 14.02
C ASP A 63 -8.43 4.29 12.91
N GLU A 64 -7.10 4.21 12.97
CA GLU A 64 -6.21 4.88 12.00
C GLU A 64 -6.43 4.40 10.56
N ILE A 65 -6.42 3.09 10.31
CA ILE A 65 -6.67 2.54 8.97
C ILE A 65 -8.10 2.87 8.48
N PRO A 66 -9.17 2.61 9.27
CA PRO A 66 -10.52 3.02 8.88
C PRO A 66 -10.64 4.52 8.56
N ASN A 67 -10.01 5.39 9.36
CA ASN A 67 -10.08 6.83 9.15
C ASN A 67 -9.29 7.28 7.92
N ALA A 68 -8.10 6.73 7.69
CA ALA A 68 -7.31 7.01 6.50
C ALA A 68 -8.08 6.68 5.20
N LEU A 69 -8.78 5.53 5.19
CA LEU A 69 -9.64 5.12 4.06
C LEU A 69 -10.86 6.04 3.90
N ARG A 70 -11.53 6.40 5.00
CA ARG A 70 -12.72 7.28 4.98
C ARG A 70 -12.42 8.69 4.51
N GLN A 71 -11.28 9.24 4.93
CA GLN A 71 -10.89 10.61 4.60
C GLN A 71 -10.42 10.77 3.14
N GLY A 72 -10.23 9.66 2.41
CA GLY A 72 -9.89 9.67 0.98
C GLY A 72 -8.43 10.01 0.67
N HIS A 73 -7.54 9.95 1.66
CA HIS A 73 -6.10 10.21 1.47
C HIS A 73 -5.35 9.00 0.86
N ILE A 74 -5.93 7.80 0.95
CA ILE A 74 -5.36 6.58 0.37
C ILE A 74 -5.77 6.47 -1.10
N ALA A 75 -4.79 6.46 -2.00
CA ALA A 75 -4.99 6.24 -3.43
C ALA A 75 -5.14 4.74 -3.74
N TYR A 76 -4.29 3.91 -3.12
CA TYR A 76 -4.25 2.46 -3.35
C TYR A 76 -4.11 1.70 -2.03
N VAL A 77 -4.86 0.61 -1.91
CA VAL A 77 -4.67 -0.38 -0.84
C VAL A 77 -4.08 -1.64 -1.46
N ILE A 78 -2.98 -2.11 -0.91
CA ILE A 78 -2.39 -3.41 -1.25
C ILE A 78 -2.57 -4.32 -0.05
N ASN A 79 -3.45 -5.31 -0.17
CA ASN A 79 -3.73 -6.27 0.87
C ASN A 79 -3.60 -7.70 0.38
N THR A 80 -2.45 -8.32 0.62
CA THR A 80 -2.28 -9.76 0.34
C THR A 80 -2.84 -10.60 1.48
N ARG A 81 -3.30 -11.82 1.17
CA ARG A 81 -3.92 -12.71 2.15
C ARG A 81 -2.87 -13.65 2.72
N ASP A 82 -2.82 -13.75 4.05
CA ASP A 82 -2.14 -14.82 4.75
C ASP A 82 -3.15 -15.93 5.13
N PRO A 83 -3.09 -17.13 4.54
CA PRO A 83 -3.98 -18.25 4.83
C PRO A 83 -3.85 -18.78 6.25
N GLY A 84 -2.73 -18.53 6.93
CA GLY A 84 -2.50 -18.92 8.32
C GLY A 84 -3.05 -17.91 9.34
N SER A 85 -3.42 -16.71 8.90
CA SER A 85 -3.97 -15.67 9.77
C SER A 85 -5.49 -15.77 9.88
N SER A 86 -6.06 -15.30 10.99
CA SER A 86 -7.52 -15.19 11.15
C SER A 86 -8.19 -14.31 10.08
N GLY A 87 -7.41 -13.55 9.30
CA GLY A 87 -7.88 -12.75 8.17
C GLY A 87 -8.90 -11.66 8.53
N ARG A 88 -9.19 -11.45 9.82
CA ARG A 88 -10.26 -10.58 10.31
C ARG A 88 -10.02 -9.13 9.92
N ASP A 89 -8.81 -8.63 10.14
CA ASP A 89 -8.47 -7.25 9.79
C ASP A 89 -8.39 -7.05 8.29
N GLY A 90 -7.73 -7.95 7.55
CA GLY A 90 -7.69 -7.88 6.10
C GLY A 90 -9.11 -7.84 5.49
N THR A 91 -10.05 -8.63 6.03
CA THR A 91 -11.45 -8.62 5.59
C THR A 91 -12.13 -7.28 5.86
N LYS A 92 -11.93 -6.70 7.05
CA LYS A 92 -12.47 -5.37 7.39
C LYS A 92 -11.85 -4.27 6.52
N ILE A 93 -10.54 -4.27 6.32
CA ILE A 93 -9.83 -3.29 5.49
C ILE A 93 -10.36 -3.33 4.05
N ARG A 94 -10.48 -4.53 3.46
CA ARG A 94 -11.02 -4.68 2.10
C ARG A 94 -12.45 -4.19 1.96
N ARG A 95 -13.29 -4.47 2.98
CA ARG A 95 -14.67 -3.99 3.05
C ARG A 95 -14.72 -2.46 3.08
N ILE A 96 -13.99 -1.83 4.00
CA ILE A 96 -13.98 -0.36 4.13
C ILE A 96 -13.43 0.29 2.86
N ALA A 97 -12.32 -0.23 2.29
CA ALA A 97 -11.77 0.29 1.04
C ALA A 97 -12.80 0.25 -0.11
N THR A 98 -13.57 -0.84 -0.20
CA THR A 98 -14.64 -0.99 -1.20
C THR A 98 -15.80 -0.03 -0.95
N GLU A 99 -16.26 0.10 0.31
CA GLU A 99 -17.32 1.03 0.72
C GLU A 99 -16.96 2.49 0.41
N HIS A 100 -15.68 2.85 0.47
CA HIS A 100 -15.17 4.19 0.19
C HIS A 100 -14.57 4.38 -1.22
N ASN A 101 -14.77 3.43 -2.13
CA ASN A 101 -14.27 3.48 -3.52
C ASN A 101 -12.74 3.69 -3.64
N VAL A 102 -11.98 3.19 -2.67
CA VAL A 102 -10.51 3.17 -2.73
C VAL A 102 -10.07 1.95 -3.53
N THR A 103 -9.20 2.15 -4.52
CA THR A 103 -8.71 1.07 -5.37
C THR A 103 -7.90 0.06 -4.55
N LEU A 104 -8.32 -1.19 -4.55
CA LEU A 104 -7.77 -2.27 -3.73
C LEU A 104 -7.16 -3.37 -4.62
N PHE A 105 -5.95 -3.80 -4.27
CA PHE A 105 -5.27 -4.93 -4.88
C PHE A 105 -5.03 -6.04 -3.85
N THR A 106 -5.25 -7.28 -4.28
CA THR A 106 -4.99 -8.48 -3.46
C THR A 106 -3.97 -9.42 -4.08
N ALA A 107 -3.55 -9.15 -5.32
CA ALA A 107 -2.55 -9.90 -6.07
C ALA A 107 -1.43 -8.96 -6.52
N LEU A 108 -0.18 -9.37 -6.28
CA LEU A 108 1.00 -8.59 -6.64
C LEU A 108 1.19 -8.50 -8.16
N ASP A 109 0.77 -9.52 -8.92
CA ASP A 109 0.85 -9.50 -10.38
C ASP A 109 0.05 -8.35 -11.01
N THR A 110 -1.14 -8.04 -10.47
CA THR A 110 -1.93 -6.89 -10.94
C THR A 110 -1.22 -5.57 -10.64
N ILE A 111 -0.51 -5.49 -9.53
CA ILE A 111 0.26 -4.31 -9.13
C ILE A 111 1.44 -4.08 -10.07
N ARG A 112 2.09 -5.16 -10.55
CA ARG A 112 3.17 -5.06 -11.54
C ARG A 112 2.71 -4.31 -12.79
N VAL A 113 1.59 -4.77 -13.38
CA VAL A 113 1.01 -4.15 -14.57
C VAL A 113 0.56 -2.71 -14.31
N LEU A 114 -0.04 -2.44 -13.14
CA LEU A 114 -0.40 -1.08 -12.75
C LEU A 114 0.82 -0.15 -12.73
N LEU A 115 1.92 -0.60 -12.14
CA LEU A 115 3.14 0.20 -12.02
C LEU A 115 3.76 0.48 -13.39
N ASP A 116 3.73 -0.49 -14.31
CA ASP A 116 4.21 -0.28 -15.68
C ASP A 116 3.45 0.88 -16.34
N VAL A 117 2.12 0.90 -16.21
CA VAL A 117 1.28 2.01 -16.71
C VAL A 117 1.55 3.33 -15.98
N LEU A 118 1.72 3.30 -14.65
CA LEU A 118 1.98 4.50 -13.88
C LEU A 118 3.32 5.14 -14.23
N GLU A 119 4.36 4.34 -14.46
CA GLU A 119 5.69 4.82 -14.83
C GLU A 119 5.70 5.43 -16.24
N GLU A 120 4.91 4.91 -17.18
CA GLU A 120 4.76 5.50 -18.51
C GLU A 120 3.96 6.81 -18.50
N THR A 121 2.97 6.93 -17.62
CA THR A 121 2.02 8.04 -17.61
C THR A 121 2.39 9.16 -16.62
N THR A 122 3.31 8.90 -15.69
CA THR A 122 3.74 9.86 -14.67
C THR A 122 5.05 10.52 -15.07
N LEU A 123 5.04 11.84 -15.20
CA LEU A 123 6.26 12.62 -15.40
C LEU A 123 7.14 12.52 -14.15
N THR A 124 8.28 11.83 -14.26
CA THR A 124 9.25 11.77 -13.19
C THR A 124 10.10 13.04 -13.19
N ILE A 125 10.05 13.81 -12.10
CA ILE A 125 11.00 14.91 -11.88
C ILE A 125 12.16 14.33 -11.08
N SER A 126 13.33 14.19 -11.71
CA SER A 126 14.58 13.86 -11.02
C SER A 126 15.35 15.14 -10.76
N THR A 127 15.97 15.26 -9.58
CA THR A 127 16.96 16.31 -9.35
C THR A 127 18.14 16.06 -10.30
N ILE A 128 18.59 17.09 -11.01
CA ILE A 128 19.89 17.04 -11.67
C ILE A 128 20.89 16.99 -10.52
N ASP A 129 21.57 15.85 -10.34
CA ASP A 129 22.67 15.74 -9.39
C ASP A 129 23.69 16.85 -9.70
N ALA A 130 24.05 17.64 -8.69
CA ALA A 130 24.96 18.79 -8.80
C ALA A 130 26.42 18.37 -8.96
#